data_AF-A0AAV6JYV1-F1
#
_entry.id   AF-A0AAV6JYV1-F1
#
_cell.length_a   1.000
_cell.length_b   1.000
_cell.length_c   1.000
_cell.angle_alpha   90.00
_cell.angle_beta   90.00
_cell.angle_gamma   90.00
#
_symmetry.space_group_name_H-M   'P 1'
#
loop_
_entity.id
_entity.type
_entity.pdbx_description
1 polymer ?
#
loop_
_entity_poly.entity_id
_entity_poly.type
_entity_poly.pdbx_seq_one_letter_code
_entity_poly.pdbx_strand_id
1 'polypeptide(L)'
;MEISKRVLRTEEVNHCPGHPLRVKTEKIAGARRAENLLEDMIVAHCLPLSTSPPPSKLGANSLKAPSLSLLNSKFGRNELCIKCSCVKEEETAKVFEDFSVLGSYIPWDSGSVWSTMAFYLFSFHVPLSFGGLAVVAHVLHQPMLDPQTEALSLLAIQTLELSAVLWLLRCIVQPQYNIYSFFQAKNQSKERNWFLASVLGFGFLILLVFSTSLLADQLIGPKDVNNSILKEILSSGPISETACILVYCFLTPLLEEIVYRGFLLTSLASEMKWHRAVVISSAVFSAAHFSGENFLQLFVIGVVLGCSYCWTGNLTSSFVIHSLYNALILVMTYLS
;
A
#
# COMPACT_ATOMS: atom_id res chain seq x y z
N MET A 1 23.06 -53.81 24.91
CA MET A 1 22.22 -53.47 23.74
C MET A 1 22.60 -52.06 23.31
N GLU A 2 23.78 -51.88 22.72
CA GLU A 2 24.09 -51.96 21.27
C GLU A 2 23.31 -50.93 20.44
N ILE A 3 23.98 -49.86 19.94
CA ILE A 3 24.57 -49.69 18.58
C ILE A 3 23.61 -48.82 17.73
N SER A 4 23.98 -47.83 16.92
CA SER A 4 25.26 -47.29 16.45
C SER A 4 25.07 -45.84 16.03
N LYS A 5 26.07 -45.00 16.30
CA LYS A 5 26.30 -43.72 15.62
C LYS A 5 26.86 -44.00 14.22
N ARG A 6 26.25 -43.47 13.15
CA ARG A 6 26.90 -43.44 11.82
C ARG A 6 27.92 -42.32 11.79
N VAL A 7 29.17 -42.74 11.73
CA VAL A 7 30.38 -41.96 11.51
C VAL A 7 30.35 -41.35 10.10
N LEU A 8 30.50 -40.03 10.04
CA LEU A 8 30.87 -39.31 8.81
C LEU A 8 32.30 -39.72 8.46
N ARG A 9 32.46 -40.40 7.33
CA ARG A 9 33.78 -40.69 6.74
C ARG A 9 34.23 -39.43 5.99
N THR A 10 35.13 -38.68 6.59
CA THR A 10 35.97 -37.70 5.89
C THR A 10 37.04 -38.46 5.12
N GLU A 11 36.92 -38.52 3.80
CA GLU A 11 38.06 -38.88 2.94
C GLU A 11 38.88 -37.61 2.72
N GLU A 12 40.04 -37.55 3.40
CA GLU A 12 41.13 -36.66 3.03
C GLU A 12 41.71 -37.13 1.70
N VAL A 13 41.59 -36.32 0.65
CA VAL A 13 42.38 -36.49 -0.56
C VAL A 13 43.42 -35.36 -0.60
N ASN A 14 44.68 -35.78 -0.44
CA ASN A 14 45.85 -34.94 -0.55
C ASN A 14 46.01 -34.32 -1.96
N HIS A 15 46.65 -33.16 -1.94
CA HIS A 15 46.78 -32.10 -2.93
C HIS A 15 47.39 -32.45 -4.31
N CYS A 16 46.98 -31.74 -5.37
CA CYS A 16 47.90 -31.18 -6.38
C CYS A 16 47.19 -30.07 -7.22
N PRO A 17 47.81 -28.89 -7.46
CA PRO A 17 47.18 -27.74 -8.10
C PRO A 17 47.38 -27.75 -9.63
N GLY A 18 46.33 -27.37 -10.39
CA GLY A 18 46.50 -26.94 -11.79
C GLY A 18 45.74 -27.71 -12.88
N HIS A 19 44.43 -27.97 -12.73
CA HIS A 19 43.55 -28.27 -13.87
C HIS A 19 42.09 -27.89 -13.58
N PRO A 20 41.34 -27.28 -14.53
CA PRO A 20 39.94 -26.94 -14.34
C PRO A 20 39.03 -28.18 -14.39
N LEU A 21 38.15 -28.31 -13.38
CA LEU A 21 37.16 -29.38 -13.25
C LEU A 21 36.03 -29.21 -14.28
N ARG A 22 35.90 -30.19 -15.18
CA ARG A 22 34.77 -30.34 -16.10
C ARG A 22 33.71 -31.23 -15.44
N VAL A 23 32.68 -30.64 -14.85
CA VAL A 23 31.54 -31.40 -14.31
C VAL A 23 30.51 -31.61 -15.42
N LYS A 24 30.34 -32.87 -15.83
CA LYS A 24 29.20 -33.36 -16.61
C LYS A 24 27.97 -33.40 -15.69
N THR A 25 26.90 -32.70 -16.05
CA THR A 25 25.58 -32.90 -15.44
C THR A 25 24.72 -33.74 -16.38
N GLU A 26 24.39 -34.95 -15.94
CA GLU A 26 23.35 -35.79 -16.54
C GLU A 26 21.98 -35.15 -16.31
N LYS A 27 21.21 -34.97 -17.39
CA LYS A 27 19.82 -34.52 -17.36
C LYS A 27 18.93 -35.69 -16.91
N ILE A 28 18.30 -35.55 -15.75
CA ILE A 28 17.13 -36.35 -15.38
C ILE A 28 15.90 -35.65 -15.96
N ALA A 29 15.22 -36.35 -16.86
CA ALA A 29 13.98 -35.94 -17.50
C ALA A 29 12.77 -36.28 -16.61
N GLY A 30 11.93 -35.28 -16.33
CA GLY A 30 10.63 -35.49 -15.69
C GLY A 30 9.96 -34.16 -15.40
N ALA A 31 8.69 -34.01 -15.79
CA ALA A 31 7.82 -32.86 -15.57
C ALA A 31 8.05 -31.61 -16.47
N ARG A 32 7.80 -31.77 -17.77
CA ARG A 32 7.30 -30.67 -18.64
C ARG A 32 6.02 -31.14 -19.31
N ARG A 33 4.90 -31.05 -18.59
CA ARG A 33 3.56 -31.34 -19.11
C ARG A 33 2.49 -30.67 -18.25
N ALA A 34 2.47 -29.33 -18.24
CA ALA A 34 1.29 -28.53 -17.87
C ALA A 34 1.45 -27.01 -18.16
N GLU A 35 2.27 -26.58 -19.12
CA GLU A 35 2.43 -25.16 -19.49
C GLU A 35 1.91 -24.82 -20.90
N ASN A 36 1.25 -25.76 -21.59
CA ASN A 36 0.79 -25.58 -22.97
C ASN A 36 -0.73 -25.49 -23.12
N LEU A 37 -1.43 -24.71 -22.27
CA LEU A 37 -2.89 -24.54 -22.40
C LEU A 37 -3.43 -23.10 -22.24
N LEU A 38 -2.63 -22.04 -22.40
CA LEU A 38 -3.19 -20.67 -22.33
C LEU A 38 -2.70 -19.63 -23.36
N GLU A 39 -1.86 -20.00 -24.33
CA GLU A 39 -1.30 -19.04 -25.31
C GLU A 39 -1.99 -19.06 -26.70
N ASP A 40 -2.96 -19.94 -26.95
CA ASP A 40 -3.51 -20.17 -28.30
C ASP A 40 -4.94 -19.61 -28.53
N MET A 41 -5.35 -18.49 -27.89
CA MET A 41 -6.72 -17.98 -28.07
C MET A 41 -6.96 -16.50 -28.37
N ILE A 42 -5.98 -15.69 -28.81
CA ILE A 42 -6.28 -14.38 -29.44
C ILE A 42 -5.27 -14.01 -30.54
N VAL A 43 -5.25 -14.74 -31.65
CA VAL A 43 -4.75 -14.20 -32.95
C VAL A 43 -5.60 -14.79 -34.09
N ALA A 44 -6.65 -14.08 -34.52
CA ALA A 44 -7.23 -14.22 -35.86
C ALA A 44 -8.30 -13.15 -36.12
N HIS A 45 -7.96 -12.08 -36.85
CA HIS A 45 -8.75 -11.62 -38.01
C HIS A 45 -7.94 -10.61 -38.87
N CYS A 46 -7.40 -11.15 -39.97
CA CYS A 46 -7.28 -10.63 -41.35
C CYS A 46 -7.98 -9.29 -41.70
N LEU A 47 -7.56 -8.42 -42.63
CA LEU A 47 -6.48 -8.28 -43.66
C LEU A 47 -6.69 -6.87 -44.37
N PRO A 48 -6.01 -6.47 -45.47
CA PRO A 48 -5.43 -5.12 -45.66
C PRO A 48 -5.95 -4.34 -46.89
N LEU A 49 -5.48 -3.10 -47.10
CA LEU A 49 -5.37 -2.33 -48.36
C LEU A 49 -4.57 -1.05 -48.02
N SER A 50 -3.66 -0.43 -48.79
CA SER A 50 -3.24 -0.53 -50.19
C SER A 50 -1.90 0.22 -50.34
N THR A 51 -1.12 -0.15 -51.35
CA THR A 51 0.16 0.40 -51.78
C THR A 51 -0.02 1.42 -52.91
N SER A 52 0.83 2.47 -52.99
CA SER A 52 1.17 3.17 -54.25
C SER A 52 2.39 4.13 -54.04
N PRO A 53 3.13 4.58 -55.10
CA PRO A 53 4.60 4.50 -55.22
C PRO A 53 5.32 5.89 -55.38
N PRO A 54 6.67 5.96 -55.59
CA PRO A 54 7.40 7.22 -55.73
C PRO A 54 7.69 7.60 -57.20
N PRO A 55 7.97 8.90 -57.45
CA PRO A 55 8.97 9.31 -58.44
C PRO A 55 9.82 10.50 -57.87
N SER A 56 10.90 11.06 -58.44
CA SER A 56 11.93 10.75 -59.44
C SER A 56 12.90 11.96 -59.41
N LYS A 57 14.14 11.79 -59.89
CA LYS A 57 15.25 12.78 -59.91
C LYS A 57 15.00 14.03 -60.78
N LEU A 58 15.62 15.16 -60.43
CA LEU A 58 16.30 16.20 -61.25
C LEU A 58 16.73 17.31 -60.26
N GLY A 59 17.85 18.03 -60.31
CA GLY A 59 18.85 18.39 -61.31
C GLY A 59 19.40 19.76 -60.87
N ALA A 60 20.71 19.97 -60.98
CA ALA A 60 21.47 21.08 -60.42
C ALA A 60 21.07 22.49 -60.94
N ASN A 61 21.29 23.54 -60.13
CA ASN A 61 22.32 24.57 -60.40
C ASN A 61 22.21 25.80 -59.47
N SER A 62 23.36 26.14 -58.88
CA SER A 62 23.94 27.47 -58.68
C SER A 62 23.04 28.69 -58.88
N LEU A 63 22.98 29.58 -57.88
CA LEU A 63 23.35 30.99 -58.08
C LEU A 63 23.53 31.73 -56.74
N LYS A 64 24.53 32.61 -56.79
CA LYS A 64 25.16 33.42 -55.75
C LYS A 64 24.22 34.36 -55.00
N ALA A 65 24.62 34.68 -53.76
CA ALA A 65 24.22 35.85 -53.00
C ALA A 65 24.39 37.17 -53.80
N PRO A 66 23.73 38.26 -53.36
CA PRO A 66 24.53 39.20 -52.57
C PRO A 66 23.83 39.75 -51.32
N SER A 67 24.68 40.09 -50.38
CA SER A 67 24.45 40.91 -49.21
C SER A 67 23.86 42.28 -49.55
N LEU A 68 22.89 42.74 -48.75
CA LEU A 68 22.63 44.17 -48.56
C LEU A 68 22.09 44.40 -47.14
N SER A 69 22.97 44.94 -46.31
CA SER A 69 22.66 45.61 -45.06
C SER A 69 21.93 46.93 -45.33
N LEU A 70 20.83 47.21 -44.63
CA LEU A 70 20.65 48.42 -43.78
C LEU A 70 19.21 48.50 -43.22
N LEU A 71 19.14 49.03 -41.99
CA LEU A 71 18.05 49.81 -41.38
C LEU A 71 16.77 49.13 -40.87
N ASN A 72 16.79 48.86 -39.55
CA ASN A 72 15.83 49.36 -38.54
C ASN A 72 14.47 49.87 -39.05
N SER A 73 13.38 49.22 -38.64
CA SER A 73 12.29 49.92 -37.92
C SER A 73 11.38 48.93 -37.19
N LYS A 74 11.02 49.32 -35.97
CA LYS A 74 10.06 48.65 -35.08
C LYS A 74 8.68 48.59 -35.72
N PHE A 75 8.06 47.42 -35.75
CA PHE A 75 6.62 47.30 -35.53
C PHE A 75 6.26 45.89 -35.05
N GLY A 76 6.05 45.75 -33.75
CA GLY A 76 5.49 44.55 -33.16
C GLY A 76 3.97 44.57 -33.22
N ARG A 77 3.37 43.44 -33.61
CA ARG A 77 2.14 42.92 -32.99
C ARG A 77 1.83 41.49 -33.43
N ASN A 78 1.94 40.59 -32.46
CA ASN A 78 1.04 39.47 -32.11
C ASN A 78 0.64 38.46 -33.19
N GLU A 79 1.37 37.34 -33.25
CA GLU A 79 0.72 36.03 -33.37
C GLU A 79 0.46 35.48 -31.97
N LEU A 80 -0.81 35.44 -31.56
CA LEU A 80 -1.23 34.67 -30.40
C LEU A 80 -1.23 33.18 -30.80
N CYS A 81 -0.11 32.51 -30.55
CA CYS A 81 -0.04 31.06 -30.62
C CYS A 81 -0.78 30.47 -29.42
N ILE A 82 -1.85 29.70 -29.66
CA ILE A 82 -2.51 28.84 -28.68
C ILE A 82 -1.49 27.76 -28.30
N LYS A 83 -0.64 28.04 -27.31
CA LYS A 83 0.45 27.12 -26.88
C LYS A 83 0.66 27.11 -25.37
N CYS A 84 -0.42 27.31 -24.60
CA CYS A 84 -0.33 27.44 -23.14
C CYS A 84 -1.11 26.37 -22.34
N SER A 85 -1.78 25.41 -23.00
CA SER A 85 -2.50 24.33 -22.30
C SER A 85 -1.63 23.08 -22.09
N CYS A 86 -0.90 22.63 -23.13
CA CYS A 86 -0.08 21.41 -23.04
C CYS A 86 1.10 21.53 -22.06
N VAL A 87 1.72 22.72 -21.92
CA VAL A 87 2.83 22.92 -20.98
C VAL A 87 2.35 22.85 -19.53
N LYS A 88 1.16 23.38 -19.23
CA LYS A 88 0.56 23.29 -17.89
C LYS A 88 0.19 21.86 -17.52
N GLU A 89 -0.36 21.09 -18.46
CA GLU A 89 -0.67 19.67 -18.26
C GLU A 89 0.58 18.83 -18.01
N GLU A 90 1.68 19.11 -18.71
CA GLU A 90 2.95 18.40 -18.53
C GLU A 90 3.64 18.75 -17.20
N GLU A 91 3.63 20.02 -16.78
CA GLU A 91 4.12 20.44 -15.45
C GLU A 91 3.26 19.90 -14.31
N THR A 92 1.92 19.96 -14.42
CA THR A 92 1.06 19.38 -13.37
C THR A 92 1.19 17.87 -13.32
N ALA A 93 1.22 17.17 -14.45
CA ALA A 93 1.47 15.72 -14.47
C ALA A 93 2.82 15.37 -13.81
N LYS A 94 3.86 16.17 -14.06
CA LYS A 94 5.17 15.97 -13.45
C LYS A 94 5.17 16.21 -11.94
N VAL A 95 4.52 17.28 -11.47
CA VAL A 95 4.34 17.55 -10.03
C VAL A 95 3.55 16.44 -9.34
N PHE A 96 2.53 15.89 -9.99
CA PHE A 96 1.76 14.77 -9.46
C PHE A 96 2.58 13.48 -9.40
N GLU A 97 3.39 13.15 -10.40
CA GLU A 97 4.27 11.97 -10.35
C GLU A 97 5.39 12.15 -9.31
N ASP A 98 5.97 13.35 -9.20
CA ASP A 98 7.02 13.68 -8.22
C ASP A 98 6.49 13.72 -6.77
N PHE A 99 5.17 13.65 -6.55
CA PHE A 99 4.58 13.62 -5.21
C PHE A 99 5.01 12.38 -4.42
N SER A 100 5.04 11.20 -5.04
CA SER A 100 5.30 9.96 -4.30
C SER A 100 6.77 9.57 -4.29
N VAL A 101 7.27 9.15 -3.13
CA VAL A 101 8.62 8.53 -2.99
C VAL A 101 8.59 7.00 -3.13
N LEU A 102 7.41 6.39 -3.31
CA LEU A 102 7.30 4.95 -3.47
C LEU A 102 7.83 4.55 -4.85
N GLY A 103 8.85 3.70 -4.86
CA GLY A 103 9.46 3.19 -6.08
C GLY A 103 8.75 1.96 -6.64
N SER A 104 9.13 1.58 -7.86
CA SER A 104 8.65 0.39 -8.58
C SER A 104 9.18 -0.94 -8.04
N TYR A 105 10.11 -0.92 -7.08
CA TYR A 105 10.72 -2.12 -6.53
C TYR A 105 10.12 -2.51 -5.17
N ILE A 106 9.67 -3.76 -5.08
CA ILE A 106 9.12 -4.38 -3.87
C ILE A 106 9.89 -5.66 -3.51
N PRO A 107 10.06 -5.98 -2.21
CA PRO A 107 10.85 -7.13 -1.77
C PRO A 107 10.06 -8.46 -1.71
N TRP A 108 8.85 -8.51 -2.26
CA TRP A 108 8.00 -9.71 -2.37
C TRP A 108 7.47 -9.85 -3.81
N ASP A 109 6.87 -10.99 -4.12
CA ASP A 109 6.32 -11.26 -5.45
C ASP A 109 5.01 -10.50 -5.70
N SER A 110 4.98 -9.70 -6.77
CA SER A 110 3.84 -8.85 -7.12
C SER A 110 2.63 -9.66 -7.59
N GLY A 111 2.86 -10.84 -8.19
CA GLY A 111 1.79 -11.76 -8.60
C GLY A 111 0.98 -12.36 -7.44
N SER A 112 1.53 -12.33 -6.22
CA SER A 112 0.92 -12.95 -5.03
C SER A 112 0.06 -12.00 -4.19
N VAL A 113 0.07 -10.69 -4.48
CA VAL A 113 -0.47 -9.63 -3.62
C VAL A 113 -1.93 -9.86 -3.23
N TRP A 114 -2.79 -10.12 -4.21
CA TRP A 114 -4.23 -10.34 -3.98
C TRP A 114 -4.51 -11.65 -3.25
N SER A 115 -3.75 -12.71 -3.54
CA SER A 115 -3.86 -14.00 -2.85
C SER A 115 -3.45 -13.86 -1.38
N THR A 116 -2.37 -13.14 -1.09
CA THR A 116 -1.94 -12.81 0.28
C THR A 116 -2.99 -11.96 1.00
N MET A 117 -3.54 -10.94 0.33
CA MET A 117 -4.59 -10.10 0.92
C MET A 117 -5.85 -10.90 1.24
N ALA A 118 -6.27 -11.79 0.33
CA ALA A 118 -7.39 -12.69 0.55
C ALA A 118 -7.12 -13.65 1.71
N PHE A 119 -5.93 -14.23 1.79
CA PHE A 119 -5.54 -15.09 2.90
C PHE A 119 -5.58 -14.32 4.24
N TYR A 120 -4.99 -13.13 4.31
CA TYR A 120 -5.08 -12.26 5.49
C TYR A 120 -6.53 -11.99 5.90
N LEU A 121 -7.37 -11.54 4.95
CA LEU A 121 -8.76 -11.18 5.23
C LEU A 121 -9.57 -12.37 5.75
N PHE A 122 -9.54 -13.50 5.04
CA PHE A 122 -10.42 -14.62 5.35
C PHE A 122 -9.88 -15.54 6.44
N SER A 123 -8.55 -15.62 6.63
CA SER A 123 -7.95 -16.51 7.62
C SER A 123 -7.61 -15.81 8.93
N PHE A 124 -7.35 -14.50 8.93
CA PHE A 124 -6.98 -13.76 10.14
C PHE A 124 -7.98 -12.67 10.49
N HIS A 125 -8.17 -11.67 9.62
CA HIS A 125 -8.96 -10.48 9.97
C HIS A 125 -10.42 -10.80 10.29
N VAL A 126 -11.14 -11.46 9.37
CA VAL A 126 -12.56 -11.78 9.56
C VAL A 126 -12.79 -12.67 10.80
N PRO A 127 -12.07 -13.81 10.97
CA PRO A 127 -12.24 -14.65 12.14
C PRO A 127 -11.89 -13.97 13.47
N LEU A 128 -10.78 -13.21 13.52
CA LEU A 128 -10.31 -12.61 14.77
C LEU A 128 -11.10 -11.35 15.12
N SER A 129 -11.25 -10.42 14.18
CA SER A 129 -11.91 -9.13 14.43
C SER A 129 -13.43 -9.25 14.62
N PHE A 130 -14.12 -10.16 13.91
CA PHE A 130 -15.58 -10.30 14.00
C PHE A 130 -16.06 -11.56 14.73
N GLY A 131 -15.25 -12.63 14.72
CA GLY A 131 -15.58 -13.89 15.40
C GLY A 131 -14.92 -14.06 16.76
N GLY A 132 -13.82 -13.36 17.05
CA GLY A 132 -12.96 -13.64 18.19
C GLY A 132 -13.66 -13.51 19.53
N LEU A 133 -14.43 -12.43 19.75
CA LEU A 133 -15.19 -12.24 21.00
C LEU A 133 -16.26 -13.32 21.20
N ALA A 134 -16.92 -13.76 20.12
CA ALA A 134 -17.92 -14.83 20.22
C ALA A 134 -17.29 -16.17 20.64
N VAL A 135 -16.08 -16.47 20.16
CA VAL A 135 -15.31 -17.64 20.61
C VAL A 135 -14.95 -17.52 22.09
N VAL A 136 -14.48 -16.34 22.54
CA VAL A 136 -14.16 -16.12 23.95
C VAL A 136 -15.39 -16.29 24.85
N ALA A 137 -16.51 -15.67 24.48
CA ALA A 137 -17.79 -15.82 25.18
C ALA A 137 -18.22 -17.30 25.31
N HIS A 138 -18.06 -18.07 24.22
CA HIS A 138 -18.35 -19.49 24.21
C HIS A 138 -17.43 -20.30 25.14
N VAL A 139 -16.11 -20.04 25.10
CA VAL A 139 -15.11 -20.72 25.94
C VAL A 139 -15.29 -20.40 27.43
N LEU A 140 -15.65 -19.16 27.76
CA LEU A 140 -15.90 -18.74 29.14
C LEU A 140 -17.31 -19.12 29.65
N HIS A 141 -18.15 -19.71 28.80
CA HIS A 141 -19.55 -20.02 29.11
C HIS A 141 -20.35 -18.79 29.59
N GLN A 142 -20.01 -17.61 29.07
CA GLN A 142 -20.66 -16.34 29.40
C GLN A 142 -21.27 -15.74 28.13
N PRO A 143 -22.61 -15.58 28.04
CA PRO A 143 -23.24 -15.02 26.85
C PRO A 143 -23.01 -13.51 26.71
N MET A 144 -22.72 -12.82 27.82
CA MET A 144 -22.36 -11.41 27.88
C MET A 144 -21.06 -11.31 28.67
N LEU A 145 -20.01 -10.82 28.03
CA LEU A 145 -18.73 -10.58 28.69
C LEU A 145 -18.84 -9.28 29.51
N ASP A 146 -18.22 -9.26 30.68
CA ASP A 146 -18.05 -7.99 31.39
C ASP A 146 -17.07 -7.08 30.62
N PRO A 147 -17.17 -5.74 30.77
CA PRO A 147 -16.39 -4.82 29.94
C PRO A 147 -14.87 -4.97 30.10
N GLN A 148 -14.39 -5.41 31.27
CA GLN A 148 -12.98 -5.67 31.49
C GLN A 148 -12.52 -6.91 30.73
N THR A 149 -13.27 -8.00 30.81
CA THR A 149 -12.99 -9.22 30.03
C THR A 149 -13.06 -8.95 28.53
N GLU A 150 -14.03 -8.17 28.06
CA GLU A 150 -14.14 -7.77 26.66
C GLU A 150 -12.90 -6.99 26.19
N ALA A 151 -12.47 -5.96 26.94
CA ALA A 151 -11.31 -5.15 26.61
C ALA A 151 -10.01 -5.96 26.57
N LEU A 152 -9.79 -6.85 27.55
CA LEU A 152 -8.62 -7.72 27.59
C LEU A 152 -8.64 -8.76 26.47
N SER A 153 -9.83 -9.25 26.12
CA SER A 153 -10.01 -10.18 25.00
C SER A 153 -9.69 -9.52 23.67
N LEU A 154 -10.18 -8.29 23.43
CA LEU A 154 -9.84 -7.49 22.27
C LEU A 154 -8.33 -7.24 22.18
N LEU A 155 -7.68 -6.94 23.31
CA LEU A 155 -6.23 -6.76 23.38
C LEU A 155 -5.47 -8.03 22.98
N ALA A 156 -5.88 -9.18 23.49
CA ALA A 156 -5.28 -10.46 23.15
C ALA A 156 -5.51 -10.84 21.68
N ILE A 157 -6.73 -10.68 21.19
CA ILE A 157 -7.13 -10.97 19.80
C ILE A 157 -6.33 -10.10 18.83
N GLN A 158 -6.22 -8.78 19.08
CA GLN A 158 -5.49 -7.89 18.18
C GLN A 158 -3.98 -8.10 18.21
N THR A 159 -3.43 -8.48 19.38
CA THR A 159 -2.03 -8.90 19.47
C THR A 159 -1.77 -10.18 18.66
N LEU A 160 -2.72 -11.12 18.69
CA LEU A 160 -2.66 -12.34 17.88
C LEU A 160 -2.75 -12.04 16.38
N GLU A 161 -3.69 -11.17 15.97
CA GLU A 161 -3.84 -10.77 14.56
C GLU A 161 -2.56 -10.08 14.04
N LEU A 162 -2.01 -9.14 14.81
CA LEU A 162 -0.74 -8.48 14.47
C LEU A 162 0.40 -9.50 14.33
N SER A 163 0.49 -10.46 15.26
CA SER A 163 1.51 -11.51 15.22
C SER A 163 1.37 -12.41 13.99
N ALA A 164 0.13 -12.78 13.63
CA ALA A 164 -0.18 -13.58 12.45
C ALA A 164 0.15 -12.83 11.15
N VAL A 165 -0.14 -11.52 11.08
CA VAL A 165 0.23 -10.66 9.95
C VAL A 165 1.75 -10.57 9.82
N LEU A 166 2.48 -10.31 10.90
CA LEU A 166 3.94 -10.24 10.86
C LEU A 166 4.56 -11.58 10.43
N TRP A 167 3.98 -12.70 10.86
CA TRP A 167 4.38 -14.03 10.39
C TRP A 167 4.11 -14.23 8.90
N LEU A 168 2.92 -13.87 8.41
CA LEU A 168 2.57 -13.95 6.99
C LEU A 168 3.49 -13.09 6.13
N LEU A 169 3.71 -11.83 6.52
CA LEU A 169 4.62 -10.93 5.81
C LEU A 169 6.05 -11.45 5.80
N ARG A 170 6.50 -12.10 6.89
CA ARG A 170 7.80 -12.77 6.91
C ARG A 170 7.89 -13.91 5.90
N CYS A 171 6.81 -14.65 5.67
CA CYS A 171 6.78 -15.79 4.74
C CYS A 171 6.83 -15.36 3.26
N ILE A 172 6.32 -14.18 2.92
CA ILE A 172 6.28 -13.70 1.53
C ILE A 172 7.51 -12.86 1.13
N VAL A 173 8.23 -12.30 2.11
CA VAL A 173 9.44 -11.52 1.84
C VAL A 173 10.53 -12.42 1.26
N GLN A 174 11.15 -11.97 0.18
CA GLN A 174 12.25 -12.70 -0.46
C GLN A 174 13.41 -12.90 0.54
N PRO A 175 14.11 -14.05 0.53
CA PRO A 175 15.12 -14.40 1.55
C PRO A 175 16.26 -13.40 1.72
N GLN A 176 16.54 -12.57 0.70
CA GLN A 176 17.56 -11.52 0.76
C GLN A 176 17.15 -10.27 1.55
N TYR A 177 15.87 -10.09 1.88
CA TYR A 177 15.35 -8.93 2.61
C TYR A 177 14.88 -9.32 4.02
N ASN A 178 15.00 -8.37 4.94
CA ASN A 178 14.50 -8.52 6.31
C ASN A 178 13.12 -7.86 6.45
N ILE A 179 12.30 -8.30 7.40
CA ILE A 179 10.97 -7.72 7.68
C ILE A 179 11.04 -6.23 8.06
N TYR A 180 12.17 -5.77 8.60
CA TYR A 180 12.38 -4.35 8.87
C TYR A 180 12.32 -3.46 7.61
N SER A 181 12.42 -4.04 6.41
CA SER A 181 12.25 -3.31 5.15
C SER A 181 10.86 -2.68 4.98
N PHE A 182 9.82 -3.21 5.64
CA PHE A 182 8.49 -2.59 5.70
C PHE A 182 8.49 -1.27 6.49
N PHE A 183 9.32 -1.19 7.52
CA PHE A 183 9.38 -0.05 8.45
C PHE A 183 10.49 0.94 8.09
N GLN A 184 11.35 0.61 7.13
CA GLN A 184 12.45 1.47 6.74
C GLN A 184 11.91 2.65 5.92
N ALA A 185 12.16 3.86 6.40
CA ALA A 185 11.79 5.07 5.68
C ALA A 185 12.52 5.11 4.33
N LYS A 186 11.75 5.08 3.23
CA LYS A 186 12.31 5.17 1.88
C LYS A 186 12.62 6.64 1.58
N ASN A 187 13.90 7.00 1.68
CA ASN A 187 14.47 8.27 1.20
C ASN A 187 14.06 9.52 2.00
N GLN A 188 14.60 9.66 3.23
CA GLN A 188 14.40 10.85 4.07
C GLN A 188 15.21 12.05 3.57
N SER A 189 14.66 12.83 2.64
CA SER A 189 15.17 14.18 2.38
C SER A 189 14.75 15.12 3.52
N LYS A 190 15.56 16.14 3.81
CA LYS A 190 15.24 17.16 4.82
C LYS A 190 13.91 17.90 4.52
N GLU A 191 13.49 17.90 3.26
CA GLU A 191 12.26 18.52 2.76
C GLU A 191 11.00 17.64 2.99
N ARG A 192 11.15 16.31 3.06
CA ARG A 192 10.04 15.35 3.26
C ARG A 192 9.99 14.85 4.70
N ASN A 193 9.90 15.79 5.64
CA ASN A 193 9.87 15.48 7.06
C ASN A 193 8.54 14.80 7.46
N TRP A 194 8.63 13.58 7.97
CA TRP A 194 7.48 12.79 8.40
C TRP A 194 6.66 13.46 9.51
N PHE A 195 7.31 14.21 10.42
CA PHE A 195 6.62 14.88 11.53
C PHE A 195 5.74 16.01 11.02
N LEU A 196 6.30 16.85 10.14
CA LEU A 196 5.53 17.95 9.53
C LEU A 196 4.39 17.40 8.66
N ALA A 197 4.64 16.33 7.92
CA ALA A 197 3.60 15.63 7.15
C ALA A 197 2.50 15.07 8.07
N SER A 198 2.84 14.53 9.24
CA SER A 198 1.86 14.08 10.23
C SER A 198 1.01 15.22 10.77
N VAL A 199 1.61 16.37 11.12
CA VAL A 199 0.85 17.53 11.62
C VAL A 199 -0.10 18.07 10.56
N LEU A 200 0.39 18.29 9.33
CA LEU A 200 -0.42 18.79 8.22
C LEU A 200 -1.49 17.78 7.82
N GLY A 201 -1.14 16.50 7.73
CA GLY A 201 -2.06 15.41 7.39
C GLY A 201 -3.15 15.25 8.44
N PHE A 202 -2.83 15.33 9.73
CA PHE A 202 -3.83 15.29 10.80
C PHE A 202 -4.77 16.50 10.76
N GLY A 203 -4.23 17.72 10.62
CA GLY A 203 -5.06 18.92 10.50
C GLY A 203 -5.99 18.87 9.29
N PHE A 204 -5.48 18.41 8.14
CA PHE A 204 -6.27 18.21 6.92
C PHE A 204 -7.35 17.12 7.10
N LEU A 205 -7.01 16.01 7.77
CA LEU A 205 -7.97 14.96 8.07
C LEU A 205 -9.14 15.47 8.92
N ILE A 206 -8.87 16.22 9.99
CA ILE A 206 -9.91 16.79 10.85
C ILE A 206 -10.80 17.75 10.06
N LEU A 207 -10.21 18.61 9.22
CA LEU A 207 -10.98 19.51 8.36
C LEU A 207 -11.89 18.74 7.40
N LEU A 208 -11.37 17.69 6.75
CA LEU A 208 -12.15 16.87 5.83
C LEU A 208 -13.28 16.14 6.54
N VAL A 209 -12.99 15.45 7.65
CA VAL A 209 -13.99 14.72 8.42
C VAL A 209 -15.09 15.66 8.90
N PHE A 210 -14.73 16.81 9.49
CA PHE A 210 -15.70 17.82 9.92
C PHE A 210 -16.58 18.31 8.76
N SER A 211 -15.97 18.59 7.59
CA SER A 211 -16.70 19.03 6.40
C SER A 211 -17.64 17.94 5.87
N THR A 212 -17.20 16.69 5.85
CA THR A 212 -18.03 15.55 5.41
C THR A 212 -19.16 15.26 6.39
N SER A 213 -18.93 15.41 7.70
CA SER A 213 -19.96 15.24 8.73
C SER A 213 -21.02 16.34 8.63
N LEU A 214 -20.62 17.60 8.46
CA LEU A 214 -21.56 18.72 8.25
C LEU A 214 -22.44 18.49 7.01
N LEU A 215 -21.84 18.00 5.93
CA LEU A 215 -22.58 17.68 4.71
C LEU A 215 -23.53 16.49 4.92
N ALA A 216 -23.09 15.45 5.63
CA ALA A 216 -23.92 14.30 5.95
C ALA A 216 -25.11 14.69 6.83
N ASP A 217 -24.91 15.53 7.85
CA ASP A 217 -25.98 16.02 8.72
C ASP A 217 -27.02 16.83 7.94
N GLN A 218 -26.60 17.62 6.94
CA GLN A 218 -27.51 18.38 6.10
C GLN A 218 -28.30 17.50 5.11
N LEU A 219 -27.72 16.40 4.63
CA LEU A 219 -28.34 15.56 3.60
C LEU A 219 -29.17 14.40 4.17
N ILE A 220 -28.68 13.77 5.24
CA ILE A 220 -29.20 12.52 5.81
C ILE A 220 -29.82 12.76 7.19
N GLY A 221 -29.43 13.84 7.87
CA GLY A 221 -29.84 14.17 9.23
C GLY A 221 -28.77 13.80 10.26
N PRO A 222 -28.77 14.46 11.43
CA PRO A 222 -27.78 14.22 12.47
C PRO A 222 -27.92 12.80 13.01
N LYS A 223 -26.79 12.09 13.06
CA LYS A 223 -26.66 10.78 13.71
C LYS A 223 -25.78 10.90 14.94
N ASP A 224 -26.23 10.32 16.04
CA ASP A 224 -25.40 10.24 17.25
C ASP A 224 -24.20 9.32 16.99
N VAL A 225 -23.00 9.83 17.27
CA VAL A 225 -21.73 9.09 17.14
C VAL A 225 -21.49 8.16 18.35
N ASN A 226 -22.56 7.83 19.09
CA ASN A 226 -22.42 7.25 20.41
C ASN A 226 -22.32 5.72 20.33
N ASN A 227 -21.11 5.20 20.58
CA ASN A 227 -20.90 3.76 20.71
C ASN A 227 -21.01 3.38 22.19
N SER A 228 -22.22 3.02 22.62
CA SER A 228 -22.54 2.76 24.03
C SER A 228 -21.67 1.66 24.65
N ILE A 229 -21.31 0.63 23.87
CA ILE A 229 -20.44 -0.47 24.31
C ILE A 229 -19.03 0.06 24.57
N LEU A 230 -18.48 0.84 23.64
CA LEU A 230 -17.16 1.44 23.81
C LEU A 230 -17.11 2.38 25.02
N LYS A 231 -18.16 3.18 25.23
CA LYS A 231 -18.28 4.06 26.41
C LYS A 231 -18.34 3.28 27.72
N GLU A 232 -19.06 2.15 27.73
CA GLU A 232 -19.14 1.26 28.88
C GLU A 232 -17.78 0.65 29.22
N ILE A 233 -17.04 0.16 28.23
CA ILE A 233 -15.66 -0.35 28.39
C ILE A 233 -14.73 0.71 28.99
N LEU A 234 -14.77 1.93 28.46
CA LEU A 234 -13.95 3.04 28.93
C LEU A 234 -14.28 3.45 30.37
N SER A 235 -15.56 3.35 30.77
CA SER A 235 -16.02 3.78 32.09
C SER A 235 -15.97 2.67 33.15
N SER A 236 -15.67 1.43 32.77
CA SER A 236 -15.74 0.27 33.67
C SER A 236 -14.57 0.19 34.67
N GLY A 237 -13.41 0.79 34.38
CA GLY A 237 -12.27 0.79 35.29
C GLY A 237 -10.91 1.01 34.59
N PRO A 238 -9.83 1.21 35.36
CA PRO A 238 -8.52 1.58 34.79
C PRO A 238 -7.90 0.49 33.91
N ILE A 239 -8.20 -0.79 34.19
CA ILE A 239 -7.68 -1.92 33.39
C ILE A 239 -8.37 -1.97 32.03
N SER A 240 -9.70 -1.87 31.99
CA SER A 240 -10.47 -1.89 30.75
C SER A 240 -10.20 -0.66 29.89
N GLU A 241 -10.10 0.52 30.53
CA GLU A 241 -9.71 1.78 29.90
C GLU A 241 -8.33 1.67 29.25
N THR A 242 -7.31 1.23 30.00
CA THR A 242 -5.94 1.10 29.48
C THR A 242 -5.87 0.09 28.34
N ALA A 243 -6.51 -1.08 28.48
CA ALA A 243 -6.56 -2.09 27.44
C ALA A 243 -7.25 -1.55 26.17
N CYS A 244 -8.36 -0.82 26.33
CA CYS A 244 -9.08 -0.19 25.22
C CYS A 244 -8.20 0.83 24.48
N ILE A 245 -7.51 1.72 25.22
CA ILE A 245 -6.59 2.71 24.63
C ILE A 245 -5.46 2.01 23.85
N LEU A 246 -4.86 0.96 24.41
CA LEU A 246 -3.79 0.21 23.73
C LEU A 246 -4.28 -0.43 22.43
N VAL A 247 -5.49 -0.98 22.42
CA VAL A 247 -6.09 -1.56 21.21
C VAL A 247 -6.40 -0.48 20.18
N TYR A 248 -7.25 0.48 20.53
CA TYR A 248 -7.81 1.45 19.58
C TYR A 248 -6.78 2.46 19.06
N CYS A 249 -5.85 2.89 19.90
CA CYS A 249 -4.91 3.95 19.57
C CYS A 249 -3.54 3.42 19.11
N PHE A 250 -3.19 2.17 19.41
CA PHE A 250 -1.86 1.63 19.08
C PHE A 250 -1.92 0.35 18.25
N LEU A 251 -2.46 -0.75 18.76
CA LEU A 251 -2.35 -2.05 18.09
C LEU A 251 -3.12 -2.08 16.76
N THR A 252 -4.38 -1.65 16.76
CA THR A 252 -5.21 -1.67 15.56
C THR A 252 -4.64 -0.73 14.48
N PRO A 253 -4.33 0.55 14.76
CA PRO A 253 -3.66 1.41 13.77
C PRO A 253 -2.35 0.83 13.27
N LEU A 254 -1.51 0.26 14.15
CA LEU A 254 -0.23 -0.32 13.75
C LEU A 254 -0.42 -1.47 12.77
N LEU A 255 -1.32 -2.41 13.09
CA LEU A 255 -1.66 -3.55 12.24
C LEU A 255 -2.16 -3.08 10.88
N GLU A 256 -3.13 -2.16 10.87
CA GLU A 256 -3.75 -1.67 9.65
C GLU A 256 -2.75 -0.89 8.78
N GLU A 257 -1.90 -0.05 9.36
CA GLU A 257 -0.85 0.63 8.58
C GLU A 257 0.15 -0.34 7.95
N ILE A 258 0.53 -1.41 8.66
CA ILE A 258 1.41 -2.45 8.12
C ILE A 258 0.75 -3.14 6.91
N VAL A 259 -0.51 -3.53 7.02
CA VAL A 259 -1.23 -4.26 5.96
C VAL A 259 -1.58 -3.35 4.78
N TYR A 260 -2.27 -2.23 5.03
CA TYR A 260 -2.87 -1.44 3.96
C TYR A 260 -1.87 -0.46 3.32
N ARG A 261 -0.92 0.08 4.10
CA ARG A 261 0.09 1.03 3.59
C ARG A 261 1.39 0.30 3.29
N GLY A 262 1.92 -0.40 4.28
CA GLY A 262 3.20 -1.11 4.18
C GLY A 262 3.18 -2.17 3.08
N PHE A 263 2.16 -3.02 3.05
CA PHE A 263 2.03 -4.11 2.08
C PHE A 263 1.19 -3.73 0.85
N LEU A 264 -0.13 -3.51 1.00
CA LEU A 264 -1.04 -3.38 -0.13
C LEU A 264 -0.76 -2.14 -0.99
N LEU A 265 -0.71 -0.94 -0.40
CA LEU A 265 -0.44 0.29 -1.13
C LEU A 265 0.94 0.26 -1.81
N THR A 266 1.99 -0.16 -1.10
CA THR A 266 3.34 -0.32 -1.67
C THR A 266 3.34 -1.26 -2.87
N SER A 267 2.62 -2.38 -2.77
CA SER A 267 2.51 -3.35 -3.86
C SER A 267 1.81 -2.75 -5.08
N LEU A 268 0.66 -2.12 -4.87
CA LEU A 268 -0.10 -1.49 -5.96
C LEU A 268 0.71 -0.36 -6.61
N ALA A 269 1.35 0.50 -5.81
CA ALA A 269 2.16 1.61 -6.30
C ALA A 269 3.39 1.15 -7.11
N SER A 270 3.80 -0.12 -7.00
CA SER A 270 4.87 -0.68 -7.82
C SER A 270 4.44 -1.03 -9.25
N GLU A 271 3.14 -1.28 -9.46
CA GLU A 271 2.57 -1.71 -10.73
C GLU A 271 1.70 -0.64 -11.40
N MET A 272 1.28 0.38 -10.65
CA MET A 272 0.44 1.47 -11.15
C MET A 272 0.77 2.81 -10.50
N LYS A 273 0.22 3.89 -11.06
CA LYS A 273 0.38 5.24 -10.52
C LYS A 273 -0.08 5.32 -9.06
N TRP A 274 0.71 6.00 -8.23
CA TRP A 274 0.49 6.08 -6.78
C TRP A 274 -0.93 6.53 -6.40
N HIS A 275 -1.51 7.48 -7.12
CA HIS A 275 -2.86 7.99 -6.79
C HIS A 275 -3.95 6.94 -7.02
N ARG A 276 -3.80 6.05 -8.02
CA ARG A 276 -4.70 4.90 -8.21
C ARG A 276 -4.50 3.87 -7.11
N ALA A 277 -3.25 3.60 -6.75
CA ALA A 277 -2.91 2.71 -5.65
C ALA A 277 -3.50 3.18 -4.31
N VAL A 278 -3.43 4.49 -4.02
CA VAL A 278 -4.06 5.10 -2.83
C VAL A 278 -5.56 4.88 -2.84
N VAL A 279 -6.24 5.16 -3.95
CA VAL A 279 -7.70 4.97 -4.06
C VAL A 279 -8.10 3.52 -3.83
N ILE A 280 -7.43 2.57 -4.48
CA ILE A 280 -7.74 1.15 -4.35
C ILE A 280 -7.45 0.65 -2.93
N SER A 281 -6.28 0.96 -2.37
CA SER A 281 -5.95 0.56 -1.00
C SER A 281 -6.92 1.15 0.03
N SER A 282 -7.32 2.41 -0.15
CA SER A 282 -8.30 3.08 0.74
C SER A 282 -9.70 2.46 0.64
N ALA A 283 -10.11 2.03 -0.56
CA ALA A 283 -11.37 1.33 -0.75
C ALA A 283 -11.36 -0.06 -0.10
N VAL A 284 -10.26 -0.80 -0.22
CA VAL A 284 -10.08 -2.11 0.43
C VAL A 284 -10.05 -1.97 1.95
N PHE A 285 -9.32 -0.99 2.48
CA PHE A 285 -9.29 -0.63 3.91
C PHE A 285 -10.71 -0.37 4.44
N SER A 286 -11.47 0.49 3.76
CA SER A 286 -12.84 0.82 4.15
C SER A 286 -13.78 -0.39 4.07
N ALA A 287 -13.69 -1.20 3.00
CA ALA A 287 -14.50 -2.39 2.83
C ALA A 287 -14.24 -3.47 3.89
N ALA A 288 -12.99 -3.60 4.35
CA ALA A 288 -12.60 -4.58 5.37
C ALA A 288 -13.26 -4.35 6.74
N HIS A 289 -13.78 -3.16 7.00
CA HIS A 289 -14.53 -2.86 8.21
C HIS A 289 -15.98 -3.36 8.18
N PHE A 290 -16.46 -3.82 7.03
CA PHE A 290 -17.84 -4.31 6.83
C PHE A 290 -18.94 -3.35 7.33
N SER A 291 -18.66 -2.05 7.38
CA SER A 291 -19.61 -1.00 7.77
C SER A 291 -19.97 -0.15 6.56
N GLY A 292 -21.17 -0.37 6.01
CA GLY A 292 -21.69 0.44 4.91
C GLY A 292 -21.88 1.91 5.30
N GLU A 293 -22.28 2.17 6.55
CA GLU A 293 -22.51 3.53 7.05
C GLU A 293 -21.21 4.33 7.16
N ASN A 294 -20.14 3.70 7.67
CA ASN A 294 -18.85 4.36 7.88
C ASN A 294 -17.96 4.30 6.65
N PHE A 295 -18.40 3.67 5.55
CA PHE A 295 -17.57 3.39 4.39
C PHE A 295 -16.93 4.66 3.81
N LEU A 296 -17.72 5.73 3.61
CA LEU A 296 -17.21 6.97 3.04
C LEU A 296 -16.18 7.64 3.95
N GLN A 297 -16.44 7.66 5.26
CA GLN A 297 -15.56 8.26 6.24
C GLN A 297 -14.24 7.50 6.35
N LEU A 298 -14.30 6.16 6.45
CA LEU A 298 -13.13 5.28 6.45
C LEU A 298 -12.33 5.38 5.15
N PHE A 299 -13.01 5.54 4.02
CA PHE A 299 -12.35 5.76 2.73
C PHE A 299 -11.56 7.09 2.71
N VAL A 300 -12.14 8.18 3.21
CA VAL A 300 -11.48 9.49 3.30
C VAL A 300 -10.26 9.43 4.22
N ILE A 301 -10.39 8.82 5.40
CA ILE A 301 -9.25 8.55 6.31
C ILE A 301 -8.20 7.73 5.56
N GLY A 302 -8.66 6.68 4.87
CA GLY A 302 -7.91 5.84 3.94
C GLY A 302 -6.95 6.62 3.06
N VAL A 303 -7.52 7.57 2.32
CA VAL A 303 -6.83 8.40 1.32
C VAL A 303 -5.80 9.31 1.98
N VAL A 304 -6.14 9.99 3.08
CA VAL A 304 -5.20 10.91 3.76
C VAL A 304 -3.98 10.16 4.27
N LEU A 305 -4.20 9.01 4.93
CA LEU A 305 -3.13 8.14 5.42
C LEU A 305 -2.26 7.61 4.27
N GLY A 306 -2.89 7.18 3.17
CA GLY A 306 -2.18 6.72 1.97
C GLY A 306 -1.33 7.82 1.31
N CYS A 307 -1.88 9.02 1.17
CA CYS A 307 -1.14 10.18 0.66
C CYS A 307 0.04 10.56 1.56
N SER A 308 -0.14 10.55 2.88
CA SER A 308 0.94 10.79 3.84
C SER A 308 2.07 9.78 3.69
N TYR A 309 1.74 8.49 3.57
CA TYR A 309 2.73 7.45 3.33
C TYR A 309 3.41 7.58 1.97
N CYS A 310 2.66 7.87 0.90
CA CYS A 310 3.20 8.10 -0.44
C CYS A 310 4.19 9.27 -0.46
N TRP A 311 3.92 10.35 0.27
CA TRP A 311 4.80 11.53 0.32
C TRP A 311 6.07 11.29 1.15
N THR A 312 5.93 10.62 2.30
CA THR A 312 7.00 10.47 3.29
C THR A 312 7.83 9.20 3.14
N GLY A 313 7.27 8.15 2.54
CA GLY A 313 7.85 6.81 2.50
C GLY A 313 8.05 6.20 3.89
N ASN A 314 7.39 6.75 4.93
CA ASN A 314 7.58 6.36 6.32
C ASN A 314 6.23 6.03 6.98
N LEU A 315 6.05 4.76 7.37
CA LEU A 315 4.82 4.29 8.03
C LEU A 315 4.56 4.99 9.36
N THR A 316 5.59 5.52 10.04
CA THR A 316 5.39 6.30 11.26
C THR A 316 4.49 7.51 11.02
N SER A 317 4.55 8.13 9.84
CA SER A 317 3.75 9.32 9.58
C SER A 317 2.26 9.03 9.54
N SER A 318 1.87 7.98 8.79
CA SER A 318 0.48 7.55 8.68
C SER A 318 -0.01 6.91 9.99
N PHE A 319 0.83 6.11 10.66
CA PHE A 319 0.52 5.56 11.98
C PHE A 319 0.17 6.66 13.00
N VAL A 320 0.98 7.70 13.10
CA VAL A 320 0.73 8.80 14.05
C VAL A 320 -0.57 9.53 13.72
N ILE A 321 -0.85 9.83 12.44
CA ILE A 321 -2.12 10.47 12.05
C ILE A 321 -3.30 9.58 12.45
N HIS A 322 -3.21 8.28 12.16
CA HIS A 322 -4.27 7.30 12.44
C HIS A 322 -4.51 7.15 13.95
N SER A 323 -3.46 6.94 14.73
CA SER A 323 -3.52 6.85 16.18
C SER A 323 -4.10 8.10 16.83
N LEU A 324 -3.72 9.31 16.38
CA LEU A 324 -4.27 10.56 16.89
C LEU A 324 -5.75 10.72 16.53
N TYR A 325 -6.15 10.29 15.33
CA TYR A 325 -7.55 10.30 14.93
C TYR A 325 -8.38 9.37 15.81
N ASN A 326 -7.93 8.13 16.02
CA ASN A 326 -8.62 7.18 16.89
C ASN A 326 -8.67 7.66 18.34
N ALA A 327 -7.59 8.24 18.85
CA ALA A 327 -7.56 8.83 20.19
C ALA A 327 -8.58 9.97 20.33
N LEU A 328 -8.71 10.84 19.31
CA LEU A 328 -9.72 11.89 19.30
C LEU A 328 -11.14 11.30 19.36
N ILE A 329 -11.44 10.28 18.56
CA ILE A 329 -12.75 9.60 18.58
C ILE A 329 -13.01 8.95 19.94
N LEU A 330 -12.00 8.33 20.55
CA LEU A 330 -12.11 7.71 21.86
C LEU A 330 -12.42 8.75 22.96
N VAL A 331 -11.72 9.89 22.94
CA VAL A 331 -11.98 11.00 23.86
C VAL A 331 -13.39 11.56 23.65
N MET A 332 -13.83 11.76 22.40
CA MET A 332 -15.18 12.24 22.12
C MET A 332 -16.26 11.26 22.64
N THR A 333 -16.04 9.95 22.47
CA THR A 333 -16.94 8.90 22.97
C THR A 333 -17.00 8.87 24.49
N TYR A 334 -15.87 9.11 25.15
CA TYR A 334 -15.82 9.18 26.61
C TYR A 334 -16.59 10.40 27.17
N LEU A 335 -16.56 11.53 26.46
CA LEU A 335 -17.16 12.80 26.88
C LEU A 335 -18.65 12.94 26.52
N SER A 336 -19.14 12.23 25.50
CA SER A 336 -20.56 12.20 25.10
C SER A 336 -21.39 11.38 26.09
#